data_AF-A0A3D8VTI4-F1
#
_entry.id   AF-A0A3D8VTI4-F1
#
_cell.length_a   1.000
_cell.length_b   1.000
_cell.length_c   1.000
_cell.angle_alpha   90.00
_cell.angle_beta   90.00
_cell.angle_gamma   90.00
#
_symmetry.space_group_name_H-M   'P 1'
#
loop_
_entity.id
_entity.type
_entity.pdbx_description
1 polymer ?
#
loop_
_entity_poly.entity_id
_entity_poly.type
_entity_poly.pdbx_seq_one_letter_code
_entity_poly.pdbx_strand_id
1 'polypeptide(L)'
;MGEESKPIKGYEGLYEITSSGRIISLKNQRTLKRCEDEYGFHIVKLSNNGKKTNHNLFDLWREHFPDLNEGEFKGAKTVKYK
;
A
#
# COMPACT_ATOMS: atom_id res chain seq x y z
N MET A 1 -8.40 -18.50 3.77
CA MET A 1 -8.09 -17.37 4.66
C MET A 1 -7.84 -16.17 3.78
N GLY A 2 -8.75 -15.19 3.79
CA GLY A 2 -8.64 -13.99 2.98
C GLY A 2 -7.75 -12.96 3.66
N GLU A 3 -6.86 -12.32 2.90
CA GLU A 3 -6.14 -11.14 3.37
C GLU A 3 -7.15 -10.02 3.66
N GLU A 4 -7.09 -9.40 4.83
CA GLU A 4 -7.96 -8.25 5.15
C GLU A 4 -7.51 -7.03 4.35
N SER A 5 -8.42 -6.39 3.63
CA SER A 5 -8.18 -5.13 2.93
C SER A 5 -9.07 -4.03 3.50
N LYS A 6 -8.49 -2.83 3.63
CA LYS A 6 -9.20 -1.61 4.05
C LYS A 6 -9.08 -0.54 2.96
N PRO A 7 -10.15 0.21 2.66
CA PRO A 7 -10.05 1.35 1.75
C PRO A 7 -9.15 2.44 2.34
N ILE A 8 -8.33 3.07 1.49
CA ILE A 8 -7.41 4.13 1.92
C ILE A 8 -8.19 5.44 2.08
N LYS A 9 -8.06 6.11 3.24
CA LYS A 9 -8.76 7.38 3.50
C LYS A 9 -8.29 8.46 2.50
N GLY A 10 -9.24 9.16 1.89
CA GLY A 10 -8.95 10.13 0.82
C GLY A 10 -8.75 9.50 -0.57
N TYR A 11 -8.82 8.17 -0.66
CA TYR A 11 -8.72 7.37 -1.89
C TYR A 11 -9.79 6.27 -1.93
N GLU A 12 -10.85 6.44 -1.14
CA GLU A 12 -11.95 5.48 -0.98
C GLU A 12 -12.61 5.19 -2.34
N GLY A 13 -12.84 3.91 -2.64
CA GLY A 13 -13.36 3.48 -3.94
C GLY A 13 -12.35 3.47 -5.09
N LEU A 14 -11.12 3.99 -4.89
CA LEU A 14 -10.04 3.96 -5.88
C LEU A 14 -8.95 2.97 -5.51
N TYR A 15 -8.55 2.97 -4.23
CA TYR A 15 -7.46 2.16 -3.71
C TYR A 15 -7.79 1.60 -2.34
N GLU A 16 -7.33 0.37 -2.11
CA GLU A 16 -7.42 -0.35 -0.85
C GLU A 16 -6.03 -0.82 -0.44
N ILE A 17 -5.79 -0.92 0.85
CA ILE A 17 -4.56 -1.43 1.43
C ILE A 17 -4.83 -2.72 2.20
N THR A 18 -4.02 -3.75 1.97
CA THR A 18 -4.14 -5.03 2.68
C THR A 18 -3.35 -5.02 3.99
N SER A 19 -3.70 -5.94 4.90
CA SER A 19 -2.97 -6.20 6.14
C SER A 19 -1.50 -6.58 5.88
N SER A 20 -1.22 -7.19 4.73
CA SER A 20 0.15 -7.52 4.28
C SER A 20 0.95 -6.29 3.79
N GLY A 21 0.30 -5.13 3.60
CA GLY A 21 0.92 -3.91 3.07
C GLY A 21 0.84 -3.75 1.55
N ARG A 22 -0.07 -4.45 0.86
CA ARG A 22 -0.24 -4.33 -0.60
C ARG A 22 -1.34 -3.31 -0.90
N ILE A 23 -1.15 -2.48 -1.91
CA ILE A 23 -2.22 -1.60 -2.39
C ILE A 23 -2.90 -2.23 -3.60
N ILE A 24 -4.21 -2.41 -3.52
CA ILE A 24 -5.07 -2.88 -4.58
C ILE A 24 -5.78 -1.66 -5.18
N SER A 25 -5.68 -1.48 -6.49
CA SER A 25 -6.50 -0.50 -7.19
C SER A 25 -7.84 -1.12 -7.52
N LEU A 26 -8.92 -0.62 -6.92
CA LEU A 26 -10.31 -1.04 -7.19
C LEU A 26 -10.70 -0.81 -8.65
N LYS A 27 -10.21 0.29 -9.23
CA LYS A 27 -10.53 0.67 -10.61
C LYS A 27 -10.11 -0.37 -11.66
N ASN A 28 -9.03 -1.11 -11.39
CA ASN A 28 -8.52 -2.15 -12.30
C ASN A 28 -8.47 -3.54 -11.64
N GLN A 29 -8.93 -3.67 -10.38
CA GLN A 29 -8.70 -4.81 -9.49
C GLN A 29 -7.26 -5.37 -9.54
N ARG A 30 -6.27 -4.47 -9.62
CA ARG A 30 -4.85 -4.84 -9.75
C ARG A 30 -4.07 -4.31 -8.57
N THR A 31 -3.21 -5.18 -8.02
CA THR A 31 -2.22 -4.77 -7.03
C THR A 31 -1.19 -3.84 -7.67
N LEU A 32 -0.91 -2.70 -7.04
CA LEU A 32 0.20 -1.84 -7.41
C LEU A 32 1.52 -2.51 -7.00
N LYS A 33 2.09 -3.26 -7.93
CA LYS A 33 3.50 -3.67 -7.91
C LYS A 33 4.21 -2.97 -9.09
N ARG A 34 5.42 -2.37 -8.91
CA ARG A 34 6.29 -2.21 -10.09
C ARG A 34 7.02 -3.52 -10.33
N CYS A 35 7.36 -3.67 -11.59
CA CYS A 35 7.65 -4.89 -12.32
C CYS A 35 8.88 -5.71 -11.87
N GLU A 36 9.61 -5.39 -10.81
CA GLU A 36 10.90 -6.07 -10.55
C GLU A 36 11.19 -6.46 -9.10
N ASP A 37 10.38 -6.06 -8.12
CA ASP A 37 10.56 -6.49 -6.73
C ASP A 37 9.22 -6.67 -6.03
N GLU A 38 9.01 -7.85 -5.46
CA GLU A 38 7.74 -8.32 -4.91
C GLU A 38 7.20 -7.41 -3.78
N TYR A 39 8.07 -6.60 -3.17
CA TYR A 39 7.77 -5.71 -2.05
C TYR A 39 8.49 -4.35 -2.08
N GLY A 40 9.27 -4.04 -3.13
CA GLY A 40 10.30 -2.98 -3.16
C GLY A 40 9.87 -1.50 -3.06
N PHE A 41 8.65 -1.18 -2.62
CA PHE A 41 8.17 0.20 -2.51
C PHE A 41 8.04 0.65 -1.06
N HIS A 42 8.86 1.61 -0.67
CA HIS A 42 8.65 2.43 0.53
C HIS A 42 7.63 3.53 0.25
N ILE A 43 7.52 3.97 -1.00
CA ILE A 43 6.65 5.06 -1.44
C ILE A 43 5.73 4.58 -2.55
N VAL A 44 4.44 4.74 -2.35
CA VAL A 44 3.38 4.50 -3.34
C VAL A 44 2.88 5.80 -3.91
N LYS A 45 2.63 5.79 -5.23
CA LYS A 45 2.08 6.94 -5.93
C LYS A 45 0.59 6.72 -6.17
N LEU A 46 -0.24 7.36 -5.36
CA LEU A 46 -1.70 7.27 -5.48
C LEU A 46 -2.21 8.45 -6.29
N SER A 47 -3.13 8.19 -7.22
CA SER A 47 -3.72 9.22 -8.07
C SER A 47 -5.20 9.35 -7.76
N ASN A 48 -5.61 10.48 -7.19
CA ASN A 48 -7.02 10.80 -6.99
C ASN A 48 -7.38 12.05 -7.79
N ASN A 49 -8.43 11.95 -8.61
CA ASN A 49 -9.01 13.08 -9.34
C ASN A 49 -7.99 13.93 -10.12
N GLY A 50 -7.04 13.27 -10.81
CA GLY A 50 -5.99 13.93 -11.61
C GLY A 50 -4.76 14.39 -10.81
N LYS A 51 -4.81 14.40 -9.48
CA LYS A 51 -3.65 14.70 -8.62
C LYS A 51 -2.94 13.41 -8.21
N LYS A 52 -1.63 13.36 -8.46
CA LYS A 52 -0.76 12.25 -8.08
C LYS A 52 0.05 12.66 -6.87
N THR A 53 -0.08 11.92 -5.79
CA THR A 53 0.60 12.18 -4.52
C THR A 53 1.43 10.97 -4.15
N ASN A 54 2.64 11.23 -3.67
CA ASN A 54 3.53 10.20 -3.16
C ASN A 54 3.24 10.03 -1.67
N HIS A 55 2.92 8.81 -1.25
CA HIS A 55 2.64 8.47 0.14
C HIS A 55 3.60 7.37 0.57
N ASN A 56 4.06 7.42 1.82
CA ASN A 56 4.86 6.33 2.36
C ASN A 56 3.92 5.13 2.61
N LEU A 57 4.24 3.98 2.04
CA LEU A 57 3.41 2.78 2.14
C LEU A 57 3.31 2.28 3.57
N PHE A 58 4.42 2.31 4.31
CA PHE A 58 4.46 1.83 5.68
C PHE A 58 3.66 2.73 6.62
N ASP A 59 3.80 4.05 6.45
CA ASP A 59 3.05 5.03 7.23
C ASP A 59 1.54 4.89 6.97
N LEU A 60 1.16 4.86 5.69
CA LEU A 60 -0.23 4.64 5.26
C LEU A 60 -0.80 3.33 5.81
N TRP A 61 -0.02 2.25 5.76
CA TRP A 61 -0.43 0.96 6.33
C TRP A 61 -0.65 1.07 7.84
N ARG A 62 0.28 1.69 8.56
CA ARG A 62 0.22 1.86 10.02
C ARG A 62 -0.98 2.70 10.45
N GLU A 63 -1.33 3.73 9.69
CA GLU A 63 -2.53 4.54 9.92
C GLU A 63 -3.82 3.72 9.80
N HIS A 64 -3.85 2.72 8.91
CA HIS A 64 -5.02 1.89 8.63
C HIS A 64 -5.09 0.61 9.48
N PHE A 65 -3.93 0.12 9.90
CA PHE A 65 -3.76 -1.09 10.71
C PHE A 65 -2.86 -0.82 11.93
N PRO A 66 -3.28 0.06 12.86
CA PRO A 66 -2.50 0.35 14.06
C PRO A 66 -2.37 -0.86 14.99
N ASP A 67 -3.35 -1.77 14.94
CA ASP A 67 -3.37 -3.01 15.72
C ASP A 67 -2.46 -4.11 15.14
N LEU A 68 -2.03 -3.99 13.89
CA LEU A 68 -1.13 -4.98 13.28
C LEU A 68 0.31 -4.69 13.67
N ASN A 69 0.99 -5.74 14.10
CA ASN A 69 2.39 -5.64 14.44
C ASN A 69 3.21 -5.45 13.16
N GLU A 70 4.29 -4.68 13.23
CA GLU A 70 5.10 -4.36 12.05
C GLU A 70 5.58 -5.64 11.35
N GLY A 71 5.80 -6.74 12.08
CA GLY A 71 6.15 -8.05 11.51
C GLY A 71 5.17 -8.61 10.47
N GLU A 72 3.89 -8.23 10.52
CA GLU A 72 2.87 -8.64 9.56
C GLU A 72 3.00 -7.89 8.23
N PHE A 73 3.58 -6.69 8.25
CA PHE A 73 3.85 -5.91 7.06
C PHE A 73 4.97 -6.57 6.25
N LYS A 74 4.60 -7.15 5.10
CA LYS A 74 5.53 -7.83 4.19
C LYS A 74 6.16 -6.87 3.17
N GLY A 75 5.72 -5.61 3.12
CA GLY A 75 6.29 -4.58 2.24
C GLY A 75 7.75 -4.22 2.56
N ALA A 76 8.44 -3.55 1.64
CA ALA A 76 9.80 -3.09 1.86
C ALA A 76 9.83 -1.97 2.91
N LYS A 77 10.35 -2.30 4.09
CA LYS A 77 10.60 -1.34 5.18
C LYS A 77 11.94 -0.61 5.03
N THR A 78 12.87 -1.16 4.26
CA THR A 78 14.25 -0.67 4.19
C THR A 78 14.63 -0.29 2.77
N VAL A 79 15.08 0.96 2.60
CA VAL A 79 15.84 1.35 1.42
C VAL A 79 17.19 0.67 1.57
N LYS A 80 17.45 -0.42 0.83
CA LYS A 80 18.83 -0.83 0.60
C LYS A 80 19.42 0.21 -0.36
N TYR A 81 19.87 1.35 0.16
CA TYR A 81 20.94 2.08 -0.51
C TYR A 81 22.14 1.14 -0.52
N LYS A 82 22.58 0.74 -1.72
CA LYS A 82 23.85 0.05 -1.94
C LYS A 82 24.78 1.02 -2.65
#